data_AF-A0A8T5L5D9-F1
#
_entry.id   AF-A0A8T5L5D9-F1
#
_cell.length_a   1.000
_cell.length_b   1.000
_cell.length_c   1.000
_cell.angle_alpha   90.00
_cell.angle_beta   90.00
_cell.angle_gamma   90.00
#
_symmetry.space_group_name_H-M   'P 1'
#
loop_
_entity.id
_entity.type
_entity.pdbx_description
1 polymer ?
#
loop_
_entity_poly.entity_id
_entity_poly.type
_entity_poly.pdbx_seq_one_letter_code
_entity_poly.pdbx_strand_id
1 'polypeptide(L)'
;MKKAKEEVIQKAAKQVLIEILGFDEGCVYFLLLNKDDLVLKKDFSYSKKYRILKKLFESNGVCKIKEQNKDFYSYFLLPPSFLRFEKVDLNIVEYLEKIYLKNFGNIFYKDFSQIILKDDKTLLIFLLKYYMKDKARLLVDNFDIKNILGNDYDNVSFVKNGKSKRKLGVIDDFAYEFVDVMNQTGFDYIGYLGKNNVKKDYTSAVQDKLDGY
;
A
#
# COMPACT_ATOMS: atom_id res chain seq x y z
N MET A 1 -13.10 -33.27 1.81
CA MET A 1 -12.16 -32.82 0.75
C MET A 1 -11.84 -31.32 0.77
N LYS A 2 -12.80 -30.38 0.88
CA LYS A 2 -12.51 -28.93 0.88
C LYS A 2 -11.51 -28.48 1.96
N LYS A 3 -11.70 -28.92 3.21
CA LYS A 3 -10.87 -28.54 4.36
C LYS A 3 -9.38 -28.93 4.22
N ALA A 4 -9.11 -30.14 3.72
CA ALA A 4 -7.75 -30.61 3.47
C ALA A 4 -7.03 -29.79 2.38
N LYS A 5 -7.77 -29.37 1.34
CA LYS A 5 -7.23 -28.52 0.27
C LYS A 5 -6.89 -27.11 0.78
N GLU A 6 -7.72 -26.57 1.68
CA GLU A 6 -7.47 -25.28 2.35
C GLU A 6 -6.25 -25.31 3.28
N GLU A 7 -6.05 -26.39 4.04
CA GLU A 7 -4.87 -26.53 4.89
C GLU A 7 -3.56 -26.61 4.08
N VAL A 8 -3.59 -27.29 2.93
CA VAL A 8 -2.42 -27.37 2.03
C VAL A 8 -2.08 -26.00 1.45
N ILE A 9 -3.06 -25.27 0.91
CA ILE A 9 -2.79 -23.94 0.32
C ILE A 9 -2.36 -22.94 1.39
N GLN A 10 -2.88 -23.04 2.62
CA GLN A 10 -2.47 -22.19 3.74
C GLN A 10 -1.00 -22.41 4.11
N LYS A 11 -0.56 -23.67 4.20
CA LYS A 11 0.85 -24.00 4.48
C LYS A 11 1.77 -23.52 3.35
N ALA A 12 1.37 -23.74 2.10
CA ALA A 12 2.11 -23.26 0.94
C ALA A 12 2.21 -21.73 0.92
N ALA A 13 1.13 -21.02 1.22
CA ALA A 13 1.09 -19.57 1.29
C ALA A 13 2.04 -19.00 2.36
N LYS A 14 2.07 -19.62 3.55
CA LYS A 14 3.01 -19.25 4.61
C LYS A 14 4.46 -19.49 4.17
N GLN A 15 4.73 -20.64 3.53
CA GLN A 15 6.07 -20.99 3.06
C GLN A 15 6.59 -20.01 2.00
N VAL A 16 5.74 -19.64 1.04
CA VAL A 16 6.08 -18.64 0.02
C VAL A 16 6.43 -17.29 0.65
N LEU A 17 5.65 -16.83 1.64
CA LEU A 17 5.97 -15.59 2.35
C LEU A 17 7.31 -15.67 3.08
N ILE A 18 7.64 -16.83 3.67
CA ILE A 18 8.94 -17.07 4.29
C ILE A 18 10.08 -16.99 3.27
N GLU A 19 9.89 -17.56 2.08
CA GLU A 19 10.91 -17.54 1.02
C GLU A 19 11.17 -16.13 0.49
N ILE A 20 10.14 -15.29 0.43
CA ILE A 20 10.25 -13.92 -0.09
C ILE A 20 10.78 -12.95 0.96
N LEU A 21 10.28 -13.04 2.20
CA LEU A 21 10.53 -12.04 3.24
C LEU A 21 11.61 -12.45 4.24
N GLY A 22 11.92 -13.74 4.33
CA GLY A 22 12.66 -14.33 5.45
C GLY A 22 11.74 -15.01 6.46
N PHE A 23 12.31 -15.89 7.29
CA PHE A 23 11.53 -16.75 8.19
C PHE A 23 10.68 -15.97 9.20
N ASP A 24 11.31 -15.07 9.97
CA ASP A 24 10.62 -14.30 11.00
C ASP A 24 9.63 -13.31 10.36
N GLU A 25 10.06 -12.62 9.30
CA GLU A 25 9.30 -11.62 8.56
C GLU A 25 8.07 -12.23 7.88
N GLY A 26 8.23 -13.36 7.20
CA GLY A 26 7.14 -14.09 6.55
C GLY A 26 6.14 -14.65 7.55
N CYS A 27 6.61 -15.17 8.70
CA CYS A 27 5.73 -15.61 9.79
C CYS A 27 4.91 -14.44 10.36
N VAL A 28 5.56 -13.31 10.68
CA VAL A 28 4.87 -12.12 11.21
C VAL A 28 3.89 -11.56 10.19
N TYR A 29 4.29 -11.43 8.92
CA TYR A 29 3.41 -10.95 7.87
C TYR A 29 2.16 -11.84 7.76
N PHE A 30 2.34 -13.16 7.75
CA PHE A 30 1.21 -14.10 7.67
C PHE A 30 0.27 -14.01 8.90
N LEU A 31 0.82 -13.85 10.10
CA LEU A 31 0.01 -13.67 11.32
C LEU A 31 -0.75 -12.35 11.32
N LEU A 32 -0.11 -11.24 10.88
CA LEU A 32 -0.77 -9.95 10.71
C LEU A 32 -1.90 -10.06 9.68
N LEU A 33 -1.64 -10.74 8.55
CA LEU A 33 -2.62 -10.96 7.49
C LEU A 33 -3.88 -11.67 8.01
N ASN A 34 -3.73 -12.62 8.93
CA ASN A 34 -4.83 -13.36 9.54
C ASN A 34 -5.44 -12.70 10.79
N LYS A 35 -4.90 -11.56 11.26
CA LYS A 35 -5.27 -10.91 12.52
C LYS A 35 -5.10 -11.79 13.77
N ASP A 36 -4.11 -12.68 13.75
CA ASP A 36 -3.79 -13.57 14.87
C ASP A 36 -2.93 -12.87 15.95
N ASP A 37 -3.47 -11.83 16.56
CA ASP A 37 -2.75 -10.99 17.53
C ASP A 37 -2.29 -11.77 18.78
N LEU A 38 -3.03 -12.81 19.17
CA LEU A 38 -2.68 -13.65 20.32
C LEU A 38 -1.39 -14.44 20.07
N VAL A 39 -1.29 -15.09 18.91
CA VAL A 39 -0.10 -15.85 18.50
C VAL A 39 1.08 -14.89 18.30
N LEU A 40 0.81 -13.74 17.67
CA LEU A 40 1.84 -12.73 17.43
C LEU A 40 2.47 -12.24 18.75
N LYS A 41 1.66 -11.97 19.79
CA LYS A 41 2.15 -11.52 21.11
C LYS A 41 2.87 -12.63 21.88
N LYS A 42 2.47 -13.89 21.67
CA LYS A 42 3.09 -15.05 22.31
C LYS A 42 4.48 -15.34 21.73
N ASP A 43 4.59 -15.32 20.41
CA ASP A 43 5.78 -15.81 19.71
C ASP A 43 6.82 -14.70 19.46
N PHE A 44 6.41 -13.42 19.52
CA PHE A 44 7.29 -12.28 19.26
C PHE A 44 7.18 -11.22 20.37
N SER A 45 8.30 -10.95 21.03
CA SER A 45 8.38 -9.82 21.96
C SER A 45 8.12 -8.50 21.24
N TYR A 46 7.71 -7.46 21.99
CA TYR A 46 7.46 -6.13 21.44
C TYR A 46 8.66 -5.58 20.65
N SER A 47 9.87 -5.72 21.21
CA SER A 47 11.10 -5.24 20.58
C SER A 47 11.46 -6.04 19.32
N LYS A 48 11.24 -7.36 19.30
CA LYS A 48 11.44 -8.20 18.11
C LYS A 48 10.43 -7.83 17.02
N LYS A 49 9.15 -7.69 17.37
CA LYS A 49 8.08 -7.25 16.46
C LYS A 49 8.42 -5.92 15.79
N TYR A 50 8.89 -4.93 16.56
CA TYR A 50 9.24 -3.63 16.00
C TYR A 50 10.38 -3.71 14.97
N ARG A 51 11.43 -4.51 15.23
CA ARG A 51 12.52 -4.73 14.27
C ARG A 51 12.03 -5.41 12.99
N ILE A 52 11.15 -6.41 13.13
CA ILE A 52 10.56 -7.12 11.99
C ILE A 52 9.69 -6.16 11.16
N LEU A 53 8.85 -5.33 11.79
CA LEU A 53 8.04 -4.33 11.09
C LEU A 53 8.90 -3.31 10.33
N LYS A 54 10.05 -2.92 10.89
CA LYS A 54 11.01 -2.06 10.18
C LYS A 54 11.54 -2.75 8.92
N LYS A 55 11.92 -4.03 8.98
CA LYS A 55 12.36 -4.78 7.80
C LYS A 55 11.25 -4.98 6.78
N LEU A 56 10.04 -5.28 7.22
CA LEU A 56 8.86 -5.38 6.36
C LEU A 56 8.55 -4.06 5.65
N PHE A 57 8.86 -2.92 6.28
CA PHE A 57 8.74 -1.61 5.64
C PHE A 57 9.75 -1.47 4.50
N GLU A 58 11.00 -1.88 4.71
CA GLU A 58 12.03 -1.89 3.66
C GLU A 58 11.68 -2.82 2.48
N SER A 59 10.90 -3.87 2.73
CA SER A 59 10.48 -4.85 1.71
C SER A 59 9.08 -4.61 1.14
N ASN A 60 8.47 -3.44 1.38
CA ASN A 60 7.10 -3.11 0.95
C ASN A 60 6.01 -4.09 1.45
N GLY A 61 6.26 -4.80 2.56
CA GLY A 61 5.26 -5.61 3.25
C GLY A 61 4.38 -4.79 4.20
N VAL A 62 4.86 -3.65 4.69
CA VAL A 62 4.07 -2.71 5.49
C VAL A 62 4.34 -1.26 5.07
N CYS A 63 3.38 -0.39 5.36
CA CYS A 63 3.53 1.07 5.30
C CYS A 63 3.38 1.66 6.70
N LYS A 64 3.58 2.98 6.84
CA LYS A 64 3.19 3.71 8.06
C LYS A 64 2.03 4.61 7.74
N ILE A 65 1.00 4.60 8.58
CA ILE A 65 -0.18 5.45 8.45
C ILE A 65 -0.38 6.29 9.70
N LYS A 66 -0.86 7.51 9.51
CA LYS A 66 -1.37 8.38 10.56
C LYS A 66 -2.85 8.62 10.30
N GLU A 67 -3.70 7.97 11.07
CA GLU A 67 -5.15 8.22 11.02
C GLU A 67 -5.45 9.66 11.45
N GLN A 68 -6.56 10.22 10.95
CA GLN A 68 -7.01 11.54 11.42
C GLN A 68 -7.22 11.51 12.94
N ASN A 69 -6.83 12.59 13.62
CA ASN A 69 -6.92 12.76 15.08
C ASN A 69 -5.99 11.86 15.92
N LYS A 70 -4.96 11.26 15.30
CA LYS A 70 -3.86 10.60 16.05
C LYS A 70 -2.56 11.36 15.87
N ASP A 71 -1.74 11.40 16.92
CA ASP A 71 -0.46 12.12 16.91
C ASP A 71 0.73 11.26 16.47
N PHE A 72 0.54 9.94 16.31
CA PHE A 72 1.61 9.00 16.01
C PHE A 72 1.32 8.16 14.75
N TYR A 73 2.40 7.70 14.12
CA TYR A 73 2.35 6.74 13.03
C TYR A 73 2.21 5.32 13.56
N SER A 74 1.45 4.50 12.83
CA SER A 74 1.33 3.07 13.06
C SER A 74 1.69 2.29 11.80
N TYR A 75 2.27 1.11 11.95
CA TYR A 75 2.50 0.22 10.81
C TYR A 75 1.18 -0.38 10.34
N PHE A 76 0.99 -0.41 9.02
CA PHE A 76 -0.16 -1.00 8.39
C PHE A 76 0.28 -1.99 7.31
N LEU A 77 -0.43 -3.12 7.22
CA LEU A 77 -0.07 -4.21 6.31
C LEU A 77 -0.36 -3.79 4.87
N LEU A 78 0.66 -3.84 4.01
CA LEU A 78 0.45 -3.70 2.58
C LEU A 78 -0.06 -5.02 1.99
N PRO A 79 -0.84 -4.97 0.91
CA PRO A 79 -1.33 -6.17 0.26
C PRO A 79 -0.23 -7.10 -0.22
N PRO A 80 -0.48 -8.42 -0.29
CA PRO A 80 0.52 -9.38 -0.73
C PRO A 80 1.14 -9.05 -2.10
N SER A 81 0.38 -8.51 -3.06
CA SER A 81 0.86 -8.18 -4.39
C SER A 81 2.08 -7.25 -4.43
N PHE A 82 2.36 -6.54 -3.34
CA PHE A 82 3.52 -5.66 -3.21
C PHE A 82 4.83 -6.42 -2.99
N LEU A 83 4.75 -7.72 -2.65
CA LEU A 83 5.89 -8.57 -2.35
C LEU A 83 6.57 -9.18 -3.61
N ARG A 84 6.19 -8.75 -4.82
CA ARG A 84 6.79 -9.15 -6.11
C ARG A 84 6.83 -10.67 -6.34
N PHE A 85 5.66 -11.28 -6.49
CA PHE A 85 5.44 -12.73 -6.65
C PHE A 85 5.78 -13.32 -8.05
N GLU A 86 6.80 -12.82 -8.74
CA GLU A 86 7.08 -13.12 -10.18
C GLU A 86 7.18 -14.62 -10.54
N LYS A 87 7.48 -15.50 -9.57
CA LYS A 87 7.64 -16.95 -9.77
C LYS A 87 6.75 -17.80 -8.89
N VAL A 88 5.70 -17.22 -8.32
CA VAL A 88 4.81 -17.90 -7.38
C VAL A 88 3.52 -18.30 -8.08
N ASP A 89 2.98 -19.47 -7.69
CA ASP A 89 1.68 -19.95 -8.16
C ASP A 89 0.57 -18.92 -7.91
N LEU A 90 -0.16 -18.56 -8.96
CA LEU A 90 -1.24 -17.58 -8.90
C LEU A 90 -2.32 -17.95 -7.87
N ASN A 91 -2.61 -19.23 -7.66
CA ASN A 91 -3.58 -19.67 -6.66
C ASN A 91 -3.15 -19.28 -5.24
N ILE A 92 -1.85 -19.32 -4.95
CA ILE A 92 -1.30 -18.91 -3.64
C ILE A 92 -1.42 -17.40 -3.48
N VAL A 93 -1.08 -16.63 -4.52
CA VAL A 93 -1.20 -15.17 -4.52
C VAL A 93 -2.66 -14.76 -4.31
N GLU A 94 -3.59 -15.36 -5.06
CA GLU A 94 -5.02 -15.12 -4.91
C GLU A 94 -5.53 -15.47 -3.51
N TYR A 95 -5.06 -16.58 -2.94
CA TYR A 95 -5.43 -16.99 -1.59
C TYR A 95 -5.00 -15.93 -0.56
N LEU A 96 -3.77 -15.43 -0.65
CA LEU A 96 -3.24 -14.38 0.22
C LEU A 96 -4.03 -13.06 0.04
N GLU A 97 -4.30 -12.65 -1.20
CA GLU A 97 -5.11 -11.45 -1.51
C GLU A 97 -6.53 -11.56 -0.96
N LYS A 98 -7.17 -12.73 -1.06
CA LYS A 98 -8.51 -12.98 -0.49
C LYS A 98 -8.52 -12.80 1.02
N ILE A 99 -7.51 -13.29 1.73
CA ILE A 99 -7.38 -13.05 3.19
C ILE A 99 -7.21 -11.56 3.46
N TYR A 100 -6.35 -10.89 2.69
CA TYR A 100 -6.11 -9.46 2.84
C TYR A 100 -7.40 -8.66 2.71
N LEU A 101 -8.15 -8.82 1.62
CA LEU A 101 -9.39 -8.09 1.36
C LEU A 101 -10.44 -8.37 2.44
N LYS A 102 -10.54 -9.62 2.90
CA LYS A 102 -11.45 -10.00 3.99
C LYS A 102 -11.12 -9.27 5.29
N ASN A 103 -9.84 -9.13 5.63
CA ASN A 103 -9.42 -8.62 6.93
C ASN A 103 -9.14 -7.12 6.95
N PHE A 104 -8.67 -6.57 5.83
CA PHE A 104 -8.16 -5.20 5.73
C PHE A 104 -8.92 -4.36 4.72
N GLY A 105 -9.91 -4.90 4.01
CA GLY A 105 -10.69 -4.13 3.02
C GLY A 105 -11.45 -2.93 3.58
N ASN A 106 -11.60 -2.82 4.91
CA ASN A 106 -12.16 -1.62 5.52
C ASN A 106 -11.21 -0.41 5.46
N ILE A 107 -9.92 -0.61 5.17
CA ILE A 107 -8.97 0.50 4.99
C ILE A 107 -9.43 1.48 3.90
N PHE A 108 -10.12 0.99 2.87
CA PHE A 108 -10.62 1.81 1.76
C PHE A 108 -11.65 2.86 2.19
N TYR A 109 -12.20 2.73 3.40
CA TYR A 109 -13.19 3.67 3.96
C TYR A 109 -12.64 4.47 5.13
N LYS A 110 -11.37 4.26 5.50
CA LYS A 110 -10.74 5.01 6.58
C LYS A 110 -10.14 6.31 6.05
N ASP A 111 -10.44 7.39 6.73
CA ASP A 111 -9.80 8.68 6.47
C ASP A 111 -8.41 8.70 7.12
N PHE A 112 -7.37 8.70 6.29
CA PHE A 112 -5.99 8.89 6.72
C PHE A 112 -5.61 10.36 6.60
N SER A 113 -4.73 10.82 7.49
CA SER A 113 -4.12 12.15 7.34
C SER A 113 -2.77 12.06 6.63
N GLN A 114 -1.99 11.00 6.87
CA GLN A 114 -0.67 10.79 6.26
C GLN A 114 -0.40 9.30 6.01
N ILE A 115 0.31 8.99 4.93
CA ILE A 115 0.87 7.67 4.62
C ILE A 115 2.35 7.80 4.27
N ILE A 116 3.18 6.88 4.76
CA ILE A 116 4.60 6.78 4.44
C ILE A 116 4.87 5.41 3.86
N LEU A 117 5.54 5.40 2.71
CA LEU A 117 5.95 4.21 1.98
C LEU A 117 7.43 4.29 1.63
N LYS A 118 8.04 3.13 1.38
CA LYS A 118 9.48 3.04 1.08
C LYS A 118 9.85 3.65 -0.27
N ASP A 119 8.94 3.54 -1.24
CA ASP A 119 9.09 4.11 -2.56
C ASP A 119 7.75 4.60 -3.12
N ASP A 120 7.86 5.54 -4.05
CA ASP A 120 6.78 6.23 -4.73
C ASP A 120 6.00 5.34 -5.73
N LYS A 121 6.63 4.29 -6.26
CA LYS A 121 6.01 3.36 -7.20
C LYS A 121 4.98 2.47 -6.49
N THR A 122 5.38 1.90 -5.36
CA THR A 122 4.55 1.11 -4.45
C THR A 122 3.30 1.91 -4.05
N LEU A 123 3.47 3.19 -3.77
CA LEU A 123 2.35 4.06 -3.49
C LEU A 123 1.40 4.24 -4.67
N LEU A 124 1.92 4.57 -5.86
CA LEU A 124 1.08 4.76 -7.04
C LEU A 124 0.31 3.47 -7.35
N ILE A 125 0.97 2.31 -7.25
CA ILE A 125 0.33 1.00 -7.40
C ILE A 125 -0.74 0.79 -6.32
N PHE A 126 -0.49 1.19 -5.07
CA PHE A 126 -1.45 1.08 -3.98
C PHE A 126 -2.68 1.94 -4.24
N LEU A 127 -2.50 3.19 -4.63
CA LEU A 127 -3.62 4.06 -4.96
C LEU A 127 -4.38 3.57 -6.18
N LEU A 128 -3.65 3.14 -7.20
CA LEU A 128 -4.25 2.66 -8.43
C LEU A 128 -5.03 1.36 -8.18
N LYS A 129 -4.40 0.31 -7.63
CA LYS A 129 -5.06 -0.99 -7.43
C LYS A 129 -6.30 -0.92 -6.51
N TYR A 130 -6.34 0.01 -5.55
CA TYR A 130 -7.39 0.03 -4.52
C TYR A 130 -8.36 1.18 -4.60
N TYR A 131 -8.00 2.27 -5.26
CA TYR A 131 -8.89 3.39 -5.50
C TYR A 131 -9.22 3.60 -6.98
N MET A 132 -8.56 2.90 -7.94
CA MET A 132 -8.94 3.03 -9.36
C MET A 132 -10.42 2.75 -9.56
N LYS A 133 -11.08 3.80 -10.02
CA LYS A 133 -12.36 3.80 -10.69
C LYS A 133 -12.20 4.68 -11.94
N ASP A 134 -13.17 4.60 -12.83
CA ASP A 134 -13.13 5.27 -14.13
C ASP A 134 -12.71 6.75 -13.99
N LYS A 135 -11.75 7.19 -14.83
CA LYS A 135 -11.32 8.60 -14.98
C LYS A 135 -10.35 9.14 -13.90
N ALA A 136 -9.56 8.30 -13.24
CA ALA A 136 -8.48 8.77 -12.38
C ALA A 136 -7.53 9.71 -13.14
N ARG A 137 -7.13 10.85 -12.55
CA ARG A 137 -6.17 11.80 -13.14
C ARG A 137 -4.95 11.94 -12.25
N LEU A 138 -3.76 11.60 -12.77
CA LEU A 138 -2.52 11.58 -12.00
C LEU A 138 -1.45 12.48 -12.64
N LEU A 139 -0.88 13.39 -11.86
CA LEU A 139 0.35 14.12 -12.20
C LEU A 139 1.54 13.30 -11.72
N VAL A 140 2.28 12.75 -12.68
CA VAL A 140 3.43 11.89 -12.44
C VAL A 140 4.59 12.30 -13.33
N ASP A 141 5.82 12.03 -12.89
CA ASP A 141 7.01 12.20 -13.73
C ASP A 141 7.08 11.11 -14.81
N ASN A 142 8.20 11.01 -15.55
CA ASN A 142 8.45 9.91 -16.48
C ASN A 142 8.50 8.54 -15.73
N PHE A 143 7.32 7.97 -15.49
CA PHE A 143 7.14 6.67 -14.87
C PHE A 143 6.40 5.75 -15.86
N ASP A 144 6.99 4.58 -16.13
CA ASP A 144 6.39 3.59 -17.03
C ASP A 144 5.26 2.84 -16.32
N ILE A 145 4.09 3.48 -16.30
CA ILE A 145 2.89 2.97 -15.65
C ILE A 145 2.18 1.92 -16.51
N LYS A 146 2.41 1.92 -17.83
CA LYS A 146 1.71 1.02 -18.76
C LYS A 146 1.99 -0.45 -18.44
N ASN A 147 3.25 -0.77 -18.14
CA ASN A 147 3.66 -2.12 -17.75
C ASN A 147 3.07 -2.58 -16.40
N ILE A 148 2.62 -1.65 -15.57
CA ILE A 148 2.08 -1.93 -14.23
C ILE A 148 0.56 -2.08 -14.25
N LEU A 149 -0.13 -1.21 -14.99
CA LEU A 149 -1.59 -1.21 -15.08
C LEU A 149 -2.14 -2.16 -16.14
N GLY A 150 -1.35 -2.55 -17.14
CA GLY A 150 -1.81 -3.40 -18.22
C GLY A 150 -3.05 -2.82 -18.90
N ASN A 151 -4.16 -3.56 -18.89
CA ASN A 151 -5.42 -3.17 -19.52
C ASN A 151 -6.12 -2.00 -18.80
N ASP A 152 -5.80 -1.73 -17.54
CA ASP A 152 -6.40 -0.65 -16.77
C ASP A 152 -5.79 0.73 -17.10
N TYR A 153 -4.71 0.75 -17.90
CA TYR A 153 -4.00 1.98 -18.28
C TYR A 153 -4.91 3.02 -18.94
N ASP A 154 -5.85 2.58 -19.78
CA ASP A 154 -6.72 3.46 -20.55
C ASP A 154 -7.77 4.18 -19.68
N ASN A 155 -7.99 3.72 -18.45
CA ASN A 155 -8.91 4.33 -17.49
C ASN A 155 -8.27 5.46 -16.67
N VAL A 156 -6.97 5.71 -16.86
CA VAL A 156 -6.18 6.68 -16.10
C VAL A 156 -5.57 7.71 -17.03
N SER A 157 -5.82 8.99 -16.75
CA SER A 157 -5.14 10.08 -17.46
C SER A 157 -3.86 10.48 -16.71
N PHE A 158 -2.78 10.67 -17.47
CA PHE A 158 -1.47 11.04 -16.94
C PHE A 158 -1.10 12.43 -17.42
N VAL A 159 -0.84 13.34 -16.49
CA VAL A 159 -0.26 14.65 -16.77
C VAL A 159 1.23 14.54 -16.43
N LYS A 160 2.11 14.84 -17.40
CA LYS A 160 3.55 14.77 -17.19
C LYS A 160 4.06 16.05 -16.56
N ASN A 161 4.68 15.94 -15.38
CA ASN A 161 5.46 17.05 -14.83
C ASN A 161 6.95 16.80 -15.09
N GLY A 162 7.62 17.72 -15.80
CA GLY A 162 9.04 17.58 -16.11
C GLY A 162 9.98 18.15 -15.04
N LYS A 163 9.44 18.81 -13.99
CA LYS A 163 10.25 19.67 -13.09
C LYS A 163 9.94 19.53 -11.59
N SER A 164 8.84 18.89 -11.19
CA SER A 164 8.35 18.91 -9.81
C SER A 164 8.59 17.59 -9.09
N LYS A 165 9.16 17.63 -7.88
CA LYS A 165 9.25 16.46 -6.97
C LYS A 165 7.92 16.06 -6.32
N ARG A 166 6.84 16.77 -6.65
CA ARG A 166 5.51 16.61 -6.08
C ARG A 166 4.65 15.82 -7.04
N LYS A 167 4.08 14.72 -6.55
CA LYS A 167 3.08 13.91 -7.24
C LYS A 167 1.72 14.20 -6.67
N LEU A 168 0.72 14.39 -7.50
CA LEU A 168 -0.63 14.69 -7.05
C LEU A 168 -1.63 14.07 -8.00
N GLY A 169 -2.83 13.79 -7.51
CA GLY A 169 -3.86 13.24 -8.36
C GLY A 169 -5.21 13.25 -7.70
N VAL A 170 -6.23 13.08 -8.53
CA VAL A 170 -7.62 12.96 -8.12
C VAL A 170 -8.13 11.60 -8.58
N ILE A 171 -8.76 10.89 -7.65
CA ILE A 171 -9.42 9.61 -7.88
C ILE A 171 -10.81 9.72 -7.25
N ASP A 172 -11.86 9.84 -8.08
CA ASP A 172 -13.21 10.22 -7.64
C ASP A 172 -13.23 11.47 -6.72
N ASP A 173 -13.76 11.35 -5.49
CA ASP A 173 -13.85 12.40 -4.47
C ASP A 173 -12.60 12.52 -3.58
N PHE A 174 -11.52 11.80 -3.93
CA PHE A 174 -10.26 11.80 -3.18
C PHE A 174 -9.18 12.52 -3.96
N ALA A 175 -8.55 13.49 -3.30
CA ALA A 175 -7.31 14.06 -3.78
C ALA A 175 -6.14 13.53 -2.95
N TYR A 176 -5.02 13.30 -3.62
CA TYR A 176 -3.78 12.94 -2.99
C TYR A 176 -2.67 13.89 -3.41
N GLU A 177 -1.73 14.09 -2.50
CA GLU A 177 -0.48 14.81 -2.75
C GLU A 177 0.65 14.12 -2.01
N PHE A 178 1.71 13.82 -2.75
CA PHE A 178 2.96 13.30 -2.24
C PHE A 178 4.04 14.29 -2.54
N VAL A 179 4.79 14.61 -1.49
CA VAL A 179 6.00 15.39 -1.62
C VAL A 179 7.12 14.46 -1.24
N ASP A 180 8.13 14.35 -2.10
CA ASP A 180 9.41 13.78 -1.72
C ASP A 180 9.99 14.62 -0.58
N VAL A 181 9.82 14.15 0.65
CA VAL A 181 10.45 14.75 1.82
C VAL A 181 11.76 14.02 2.00
N MET A 182 12.76 14.40 1.19
CA MET A 182 14.14 13.96 1.40
C MET A 182 14.60 14.45 2.77
N ASN A 183 14.39 13.65 3.80
CA ASN A 183 15.12 13.80 5.04
C ASN A 183 16.54 13.27 4.78
N GLN A 184 17.57 14.05 5.11
CA GLN A 184 18.97 13.86 4.70
C GLN A 184 19.61 12.53 5.16
N THR A 185 18.85 11.63 5.79
CA THR A 185 19.29 10.33 6.31
C THR A 185 18.37 9.15 5.95
N GLY A 186 17.22 9.37 5.30
CA GLY A 186 16.27 8.31 4.98
C GLY A 186 15.41 8.66 3.76
N PHE A 187 15.48 7.82 2.73
CA PHE A 187 14.63 7.90 1.54
C PHE A 187 13.19 7.47 1.89
N ASP A 188 12.45 8.35 2.56
CA ASP A 188 11.05 8.15 2.96
C ASP A 188 10.14 9.13 2.20
N TYR A 189 9.11 8.61 1.51
CA TYR A 189 8.10 9.45 0.84
C TYR A 189 6.94 9.71 1.79
N ILE A 190 6.56 10.98 2.00
CA ILE A 190 5.40 11.35 2.81
C ILE A 190 4.26 11.77 1.89
N GLY A 191 3.12 11.13 2.13
CA GLY A 191 1.88 11.36 1.42
C GLY A 191 0.77 11.90 2.28
N TYR A 192 -0.04 12.75 1.68
CA TYR A 192 -1.31 13.20 2.20
C TYR A 192 -2.43 12.64 1.32
N LEU A 193 -3.37 11.96 1.95
CA LEU A 193 -4.62 11.52 1.33
C LEU A 193 -5.74 12.33 1.97
N GLY A 194 -6.44 13.12 1.17
CA GLY A 194 -7.52 13.99 1.64
C GLY A 194 -8.82 13.67 0.94
N LYS A 195 -9.87 13.35 1.71
CA LYS A 195 -11.26 13.41 1.24
C LYS A 195 -11.76 14.84 1.39
N ASN A 196 -12.73 15.26 0.57
CA ASN A 196 -13.39 16.59 0.62
C ASN A 196 -13.89 17.06 2.00
N ASN A 197 -13.89 16.20 3.03
CA ASN A 197 -14.39 16.51 4.37
C ASN A 197 -13.41 17.25 5.29
N VAL A 198 -12.15 17.49 4.89
CA VAL A 198 -11.10 17.94 5.85
C VAL A 198 -10.80 19.43 5.80
N LYS A 199 -11.20 20.15 4.74
CA LYS A 199 -11.13 21.62 4.60
C LYS A 199 -11.79 21.98 3.27
N LYS A 200 -12.38 23.19 3.17
CA LYS A 200 -12.96 23.72 1.92
C LYS A 200 -12.12 23.29 0.70
N ASP A 201 -12.72 22.40 -0.07
CA ASP A 201 -12.39 22.05 -1.45
C ASP A 201 -10.94 21.68 -1.79
N TYR A 202 -10.29 20.85 -0.95
CA TYR A 202 -8.95 20.34 -1.26
C TYR A 202 -8.91 19.58 -2.59
N THR A 203 -9.96 18.82 -2.92
CA THR A 203 -10.03 18.10 -4.19
C THR A 203 -10.09 19.07 -5.36
N SER A 204 -10.93 20.11 -5.30
CA SER A 204 -10.93 21.12 -6.37
C SER A 204 -9.63 21.90 -6.44
N ALA A 205 -8.96 22.18 -5.32
CA ALA A 205 -7.64 22.82 -5.35
C ALA A 205 -6.55 21.95 -6.02
N VAL A 206 -6.64 20.62 -5.90
CA VAL A 206 -5.75 19.68 -6.60
C VAL A 206 -6.17 19.56 -8.08
N GLN A 207 -7.47 19.58 -8.36
CA GLN A 207 -8.03 19.56 -9.71
C GLN A 207 -7.62 20.80 -10.52
N ASP A 208 -7.77 22.01 -9.95
CA ASP A 208 -7.35 23.27 -10.56
C ASP A 208 -5.84 23.27 -10.88
N LYS A 209 -5.04 22.67 -9.99
CA LYS A 209 -3.60 22.49 -10.25
C LYS A 209 -3.34 21.52 -11.39
N LEU A 210 -4.08 20.40 -11.47
CA LEU A 210 -3.97 19.45 -12.57
C LEU A 210 -4.34 20.07 -13.92
N ASP A 211 -5.32 20.97 -13.95
CA ASP A 211 -5.79 21.63 -15.17
C ASP A 211 -4.88 22.79 -15.62
N GLY A 212 -3.99 23.28 -14.74
CA GLY A 212 -2.98 24.29 -15.07
C GLY A 212 -1.67 23.76 -15.66
N TYR A 213 -1.51 22.44 -15.80
CA TYR A 213 -0.36 21.77 -16.44
C TYR A 213 -0.74 21.24 -17.83
#